data_AF-A0AAU0PQP4-F1
#
_entry.id   AF-A0AAU0PQP4-F1
#
_cell.length_a   1.000
_cell.length_b   1.000
_cell.length_c   1.000
_cell.angle_alpha   90.00
_cell.angle_beta   90.00
_cell.angle_gamma   90.00
#
_symmetry.space_group_name_H-M   'P 1'
#
loop_
_entity.id
_entity.type
_entity.pdbx_description
1 polymer ?
#
loop_
_entity_poly.entity_id
_entity_poly.type
_entity_poly.pdbx_seq_one_letter_code
_entity_poly.pdbx_strand_id
1 'polypeptide(L)'
;MFIIENYNIVFLVFLVLILLTIFLIMKIVFDKFKDLNSKIDVIDGHILENSKKLDVIDKYVLENSEKLNNIVEQILESNKNIKLNNENILNTSMELKNAIKQDFVIFNNDIKLSTSSIEDKVENYIKLQDKTTINLGTKLENYFTNITKIISTLKIDNLISITNEINKYRQGVLEDEFFLQEVGHCKIIKFTDKSNNDFTEVFYNDSGEKLYAETYSEDKLKFLIKYQNDKIKDGIEFDKDGNVIFEYFYNEAEEISKKIEYEYHNNGKRIKEEVNY
;
A
#
# COMPACT_ATOMS: atom_id res chain seq x y z
N MET A 1 118.83 -133.99 33.70
CA MET A 1 119.34 -132.87 32.88
C MET A 1 118.51 -132.78 31.58
N PHE A 2 117.22 -132.46 31.72
CA PHE A 2 116.22 -132.24 30.64
C PHE A 2 114.95 -131.57 31.23
N ILE A 3 114.75 -131.68 32.55
CA ILE A 3 113.60 -131.12 33.30
C ILE A 3 113.80 -129.61 33.64
N ILE A 4 115.04 -129.12 33.76
CA ILE A 4 115.35 -127.72 34.12
C ILE A 4 115.23 -126.75 32.92
N GLU A 5 115.53 -127.18 31.70
CA GLU A 5 115.31 -126.37 30.49
C GLU A 5 113.82 -126.15 30.19
N ASN A 6 112.97 -127.14 30.49
CA ASN A 6 111.53 -127.02 30.35
C ASN A 6 110.92 -125.99 31.31
N TYR A 7 111.44 -125.85 32.54
CA TYR A 7 110.94 -124.86 33.50
C TYR A 7 111.23 -123.42 33.08
N ASN A 8 112.41 -123.16 32.51
CA ASN A 8 112.75 -121.84 31.97
C ASN A 8 111.92 -121.51 30.73
N ILE A 9 111.66 -122.49 29.85
CA ILE A 9 110.77 -122.30 28.68
C ILE A 9 109.33 -122.06 29.14
N VAL A 10 108.82 -122.82 30.12
CA VAL A 10 107.46 -122.63 30.68
C VAL A 10 107.33 -121.28 31.39
N PHE A 11 108.34 -120.85 32.18
CA PHE A 11 108.34 -119.53 32.82
C PHE A 11 108.40 -118.39 31.80
N LEU A 12 109.23 -118.52 30.75
CA LEU A 12 109.30 -117.56 29.65
C LEU A 12 107.95 -117.47 28.90
N VAL A 13 107.30 -118.61 28.64
CA VAL A 13 105.97 -118.66 28.01
C VAL A 13 104.92 -117.98 28.89
N PHE A 14 104.93 -118.22 30.20
CA PHE A 14 104.04 -117.53 31.15
C PHE A 14 104.31 -116.03 31.22
N LEU A 15 105.57 -115.60 31.24
CA LEU A 15 105.95 -114.19 31.23
C LEU A 15 105.53 -113.49 29.93
N VAL A 16 105.71 -114.15 28.78
CA VAL A 16 105.24 -113.67 27.48
C VAL A 16 103.71 -113.58 27.46
N LEU A 17 102.99 -114.57 28.01
CA LEU A 17 101.53 -114.53 28.12
C LEU A 17 101.05 -113.38 29.03
N ILE A 18 101.70 -113.15 30.18
CA ILE A 18 101.40 -112.03 31.07
C ILE A 18 101.64 -110.69 30.36
N LEU A 19 102.80 -110.52 29.71
CA LEU A 19 103.11 -109.31 28.93
C LEU A 19 102.11 -109.11 27.78
N LEU A 20 101.68 -110.17 27.10
CA LEU A 20 100.63 -110.12 26.09
C LEU A 20 99.29 -109.69 26.67
N THR A 21 98.89 -110.21 27.83
CA THR A 21 97.65 -109.81 28.50
C THR A 21 97.69 -108.35 28.95
N ILE A 22 98.82 -107.89 29.51
CA ILE A 22 99.02 -106.47 29.87
C ILE A 22 98.95 -105.58 28.63
N PHE A 23 99.58 -105.99 27.52
CA PHE A 23 99.52 -105.26 26.26
C PHE A 23 98.09 -105.21 25.69
N LEU A 24 97.37 -106.33 25.73
CA LEU A 24 95.95 -106.40 25.35
C LEU A 24 95.07 -105.49 26.21
N ILE A 25 95.26 -105.50 27.53
CA ILE A 25 94.54 -104.62 28.46
C ILE A 25 94.88 -103.15 28.18
N MET A 26 96.16 -102.81 28.01
CA MET A 26 96.59 -101.44 27.69
C MET A 26 96.03 -100.97 26.35
N LYS A 27 95.98 -101.84 25.34
CA LYS A 27 95.35 -101.54 24.05
C LYS A 27 93.85 -101.28 24.21
N ILE A 28 93.13 -102.12 24.95
CA ILE A 28 91.69 -101.93 25.24
C ILE A 28 91.45 -100.61 25.99
N VAL A 29 92.27 -100.31 27.01
CA VAL A 29 92.18 -99.06 27.78
C VAL A 29 92.46 -97.87 26.88
N PHE A 30 93.50 -97.93 26.04
CA PHE A 30 93.85 -96.87 25.11
C PHE A 30 92.77 -96.64 24.06
N ASP A 31 92.20 -97.71 23.49
CA ASP A 31 91.11 -97.63 22.52
C ASP A 31 89.84 -97.02 23.17
N LYS A 32 89.51 -97.40 24.42
CA LYS A 32 88.43 -96.77 25.19
C LYS A 32 88.70 -95.30 25.51
N PHE A 33 89.93 -94.95 25.88
CA PHE A 33 90.32 -93.57 26.16
C PHE A 33 90.25 -92.71 24.90
N LYS A 34 90.66 -93.27 23.76
CA LYS A 34 90.55 -92.63 22.44
C LYS A 34 89.08 -92.42 22.02
N ASP A 35 88.22 -93.41 22.23
CA ASP A 35 86.76 -93.28 22.00
C ASP A 35 86.15 -92.19 22.91
N LEU A 36 86.51 -92.18 24.20
CA LEU A 36 86.04 -91.16 25.13
C LEU A 36 86.51 -89.75 24.73
N ASN A 37 87.79 -89.57 24.38
CA ASN A 37 88.31 -88.29 23.90
C ASN A 37 87.59 -87.83 22.63
N SER A 38 87.35 -88.74 21.68
CA SER A 38 86.62 -88.37 20.46
C SER A 38 85.19 -87.90 20.73
N LYS A 39 84.51 -88.48 21.74
CA LYS A 39 83.18 -88.04 22.19
C LYS A 39 83.25 -86.68 22.89
N ILE A 40 84.29 -86.43 23.69
CA ILE A 40 84.53 -85.13 24.33
C ILE A 40 84.76 -84.06 23.27
N ASP A 41 85.58 -84.31 22.26
CA ASP A 41 85.82 -83.35 21.16
C ASP A 41 84.53 -82.98 20.41
N VAL A 42 83.63 -83.96 20.21
CA VAL A 42 82.31 -83.72 19.60
C VAL A 42 81.43 -82.87 20.52
N ILE A 43 81.41 -83.15 21.83
CA ILE A 43 80.65 -82.37 22.81
C ILE A 43 81.17 -80.93 22.87
N ASP A 44 82.48 -80.72 22.94
CA ASP A 44 83.10 -79.39 22.96
C ASP A 44 82.78 -78.61 21.68
N GLY A 45 82.77 -79.29 20.52
CA GLY A 45 82.32 -78.72 19.26
C GLY A 45 80.87 -78.22 19.31
N HIS A 46 79.95 -79.03 19.86
CA HIS A 46 78.55 -78.64 20.05
C HIS A 46 78.37 -77.51 21.07
N ILE A 47 79.14 -77.50 22.16
CA ILE A 47 79.12 -76.43 23.16
C ILE A 47 79.56 -75.11 22.51
N LEU A 48 80.65 -75.14 21.74
CA LEU A 48 81.16 -73.95 21.03
C LEU A 48 80.18 -73.46 19.95
N GLU A 49 79.48 -74.36 19.27
CA GLU A 49 78.44 -73.98 18.31
C GLU A 49 77.25 -73.32 19.01
N ASN A 50 76.80 -73.89 20.13
CA ASN A 50 75.69 -73.36 20.90
C ASN A 50 76.03 -72.02 21.56
N SER A 51 77.27 -71.82 22.04
CA SER A 51 77.70 -70.52 22.58
C SER A 51 77.67 -69.43 21.50
N LYS A 52 78.13 -69.73 20.28
CA LYS A 52 78.03 -68.80 19.14
C LYS A 52 76.58 -68.48 18.77
N LYS A 53 75.68 -69.47 18.81
CA LYS A 53 74.24 -69.23 18.60
C LYS A 53 73.65 -68.34 19.68
N LEU A 54 74.07 -68.53 20.94
CA LEU A 54 73.63 -67.70 22.07
C LEU A 54 74.10 -66.25 21.90
N ASP A 55 75.35 -66.02 21.53
CA ASP A 55 75.87 -64.66 21.26
C ASP A 55 75.07 -63.93 20.17
N VAL A 56 74.65 -64.66 19.12
CA VAL A 56 73.80 -64.12 18.06
C VAL A 56 72.42 -63.76 18.60
N ILE A 57 71.81 -64.62 19.42
CA ILE A 57 70.50 -64.37 20.05
C ILE A 57 70.58 -63.13 20.95
N ASP A 58 71.61 -63.03 21.79
CA ASP A 58 71.79 -61.88 22.70
C ASP A 58 71.91 -60.56 21.92
N LYS A 59 72.65 -60.57 20.80
CA LYS A 59 72.73 -59.41 19.91
C LYS A 59 71.37 -59.03 19.31
N TYR A 60 70.59 -60.02 18.85
CA TYR A 60 69.24 -59.77 18.32
C TYR A 60 68.28 -59.24 19.39
N VAL A 61 68.36 -59.76 20.62
CA VAL A 61 67.54 -59.29 21.74
C VAL A 61 67.90 -57.84 22.08
N LEU A 62 69.19 -57.52 22.13
CA LEU A 62 69.66 -56.16 22.40
C LEU A 62 69.17 -55.18 21.33
N GLU A 63 69.34 -55.51 20.05
CA GLU A 63 68.89 -54.67 18.93
C GLU A 63 67.36 -54.43 18.96
N ASN A 64 66.58 -55.47 19.28
CA ASN A 64 65.13 -55.33 19.41
C ASN A 64 64.73 -54.51 20.64
N SER A 65 65.48 -54.58 21.75
CA SER A 65 65.22 -53.76 22.94
C SER A 65 65.46 -52.27 22.67
N GLU A 66 66.50 -51.92 21.91
CA GLU A 66 66.76 -50.54 21.50
C GLU A 66 65.66 -50.01 20.56
N LYS A 67 65.25 -50.83 19.58
CA LYS A 67 64.12 -50.47 18.69
C LYS A 67 62.83 -50.25 19.47
N LEU A 68 62.55 -51.12 20.45
CA LEU A 68 61.36 -50.99 21.30
C LEU A 68 61.40 -49.70 22.12
N ASN A 69 62.55 -49.36 22.74
CA ASN A 69 62.71 -48.12 23.49
C ASN A 69 62.46 -46.88 22.62
N ASN A 70 63.01 -46.84 21.42
CA ASN A 70 62.78 -45.75 20.47
C ASN A 70 61.29 -45.60 20.11
N ILE A 71 60.58 -46.73 19.91
CA ILE A 71 59.13 -46.72 19.65
C ILE A 71 58.38 -46.17 20.87
N VAL A 72 58.73 -46.58 22.09
CA VAL A 72 58.10 -46.10 23.32
C VAL A 72 58.29 -44.59 23.47
N GLU A 73 59.50 -44.06 23.24
CA GLU A 73 59.76 -42.62 23.29
C GLU A 73 58.94 -41.84 22.26
N GLN A 74 58.84 -42.34 21.03
CA GLN A 74 58.02 -41.72 19.99
C GLN A 74 56.53 -41.71 20.35
N ILE A 75 56.01 -42.79 20.94
CA ILE A 75 54.63 -42.87 21.41
C ILE A 75 54.38 -41.89 22.57
N LEU A 76 55.30 -41.80 23.53
CA LEU A 76 55.20 -40.86 24.64
C LEU A 76 55.14 -39.41 24.15
N GLU A 77 56.00 -39.06 23.20
CA GLU A 77 56.03 -37.72 22.64
C GLU A 77 54.77 -37.41 21.81
N SER A 78 54.31 -38.38 21.00
CA SER A 78 53.05 -38.29 20.27
C SER A 78 51.87 -38.05 21.23
N ASN A 79 51.81 -38.77 22.34
CA ASN A 79 50.75 -38.62 23.34
C ASN A 79 50.75 -37.24 24.01
N LYS A 80 51.94 -36.67 24.31
CA LYS A 80 52.04 -35.29 24.83
C LYS A 80 51.49 -34.29 23.82
N ASN A 81 51.86 -34.44 22.54
CA ASN A 81 51.40 -33.56 21.47
C ASN A 81 49.88 -33.67 21.26
N ILE A 82 49.32 -34.88 21.30
CA ILE A 82 47.87 -35.11 21.24
C ILE A 82 47.16 -34.42 22.41
N LYS A 83 47.68 -34.55 23.63
CA LYS A 83 47.12 -33.90 24.82
C LYS A 83 47.09 -32.38 24.65
N LEU A 84 48.21 -31.79 24.24
CA LEU A 84 48.30 -30.34 24.00
C LEU A 84 47.33 -29.88 22.90
N ASN A 85 47.22 -30.62 21.79
CA ASN A 85 46.27 -30.30 20.73
C ASN A 85 44.83 -30.36 21.20
N ASN A 86 44.46 -31.34 22.02
CA ASN A 86 43.11 -31.43 22.57
C ASN A 86 42.78 -30.26 23.50
N GLU A 87 43.73 -29.81 24.32
CA GLU A 87 43.57 -28.62 25.17
C GLU A 87 43.37 -27.35 24.31
N ASN A 88 44.16 -27.21 23.24
CA ASN A 88 44.01 -26.08 22.30
C ASN A 88 42.64 -26.11 21.59
N ILE A 89 42.20 -27.27 21.09
CA ILE A 89 40.88 -27.42 20.46
C ILE A 89 39.77 -27.04 21.44
N LEU A 90 39.88 -27.46 22.70
CA LEU A 90 38.89 -27.15 23.73
C LEU A 90 38.83 -25.62 24.00
N ASN A 91 39.98 -24.97 24.11
CA ASN A 91 40.06 -23.53 24.33
C ASN A 91 39.46 -22.75 23.15
N THR A 92 39.86 -23.08 21.91
CA THR A 92 39.29 -22.45 20.71
C THR A 92 37.79 -22.69 20.59
N SER A 93 37.30 -23.88 20.98
CA SER A 93 35.86 -24.17 21.00
C SER A 93 35.10 -23.29 22.00
N MET A 94 35.67 -23.06 23.19
CA MET A 94 35.08 -22.17 24.19
C MET A 94 35.09 -20.71 23.74
N GLU A 95 36.19 -20.24 23.15
CA GLU A 95 36.30 -18.88 22.60
C GLU A 95 35.28 -18.66 21.48
N LEU A 96 35.17 -19.59 20.54
CA LEU A 96 34.20 -19.53 19.44
C LEU A 96 32.77 -19.48 19.98
N LYS A 97 32.44 -20.31 20.99
CA LYS A 97 31.12 -20.31 21.61
C LYS A 97 30.81 -18.96 22.28
N ASN A 98 31.78 -18.35 22.93
CA ASN A 98 31.61 -17.05 23.56
C ASN A 98 31.46 -15.92 22.54
N ALA A 99 32.26 -15.94 21.47
CA ALA A 99 32.16 -15.00 20.35
C ALA A 99 30.78 -15.06 19.70
N ILE A 100 30.31 -16.27 19.33
CA ILE A 100 28.97 -16.47 18.77
C ILE A 100 27.88 -15.92 19.70
N LYS A 101 28.01 -16.15 21.01
CA LYS A 101 27.02 -15.64 21.98
C LYS A 101 27.03 -14.11 22.05
N GLN A 102 28.21 -13.48 22.02
CA GLN A 102 28.33 -12.02 22.01
C GLN A 102 27.78 -11.42 20.73
N ASP A 103 28.16 -11.96 19.58
CA ASP A 103 27.69 -11.51 18.26
C ASP A 103 26.16 -11.62 18.16
N PHE A 104 25.57 -12.70 18.68
CA PHE A 104 24.12 -12.84 18.72
C PHE A 104 23.43 -11.78 19.59
N VAL A 105 24.02 -11.42 20.74
CA VAL A 105 23.49 -10.36 21.61
C VAL A 105 23.57 -8.99 20.92
N ILE A 106 24.70 -8.69 20.28
CA ILE A 106 24.89 -7.44 19.52
C ILE A 106 23.88 -7.36 18.39
N PHE A 107 23.81 -8.40 17.56
CA PHE A 107 22.87 -8.48 16.44
C PHE A 107 21.41 -8.30 16.88
N ASN A 108 21.00 -8.94 17.99
CA ASN A 108 19.65 -8.80 18.51
C ASN A 108 19.36 -7.39 19.02
N ASN A 109 20.34 -6.72 19.64
CA ASN A 109 20.21 -5.32 20.05
C ASN A 109 20.11 -4.37 18.84
N ASP A 110 20.91 -4.60 17.80
CA ASP A 110 20.87 -3.80 16.57
C ASP A 110 19.53 -3.95 15.84
N ILE A 111 18.98 -5.17 15.79
CA ILE A 111 17.62 -5.42 15.30
C ILE A 111 16.62 -4.62 16.13
N LYS A 112 16.67 -4.72 17.47
CA LYS A 112 15.71 -4.04 18.34
C LYS A 112 15.75 -2.51 18.16
N LEU A 113 16.94 -1.93 18.07
CA LEU A 113 17.11 -0.49 17.81
C LEU A 113 16.56 -0.10 16.43
N SER A 114 16.84 -0.91 15.41
CA SER A 114 16.35 -0.68 14.06
C SER A 114 14.81 -0.77 13.98
N THR A 115 14.22 -1.77 14.64
CA THR A 115 12.76 -1.93 14.75
C THR A 115 12.12 -0.72 15.42
N SER A 116 12.64 -0.28 16.57
CA SER A 116 12.14 0.91 17.26
C SER A 116 12.21 2.16 16.40
N SER A 117 13.31 2.36 15.66
CA SER A 117 13.45 3.49 14.74
C SER A 117 12.46 3.44 13.57
N ILE A 118 12.15 2.23 13.07
CA ILE A 118 11.14 2.04 12.02
C ILE A 118 9.74 2.34 12.57
N GLU A 119 9.40 1.84 13.76
CA GLU A 119 8.12 2.09 14.43
C GLU A 119 7.88 3.60 14.61
N ASP A 120 8.88 4.33 15.14
CA ASP A 120 8.80 5.79 15.31
C ASP A 120 8.57 6.52 13.99
N LYS A 121 9.25 6.11 12.91
CA LYS A 121 9.07 6.70 11.57
C LYS A 121 7.67 6.43 11.03
N VAL A 122 7.19 5.20 11.12
CA VAL A 122 5.86 4.81 10.66
C VAL A 122 4.78 5.56 11.42
N GLU A 123 4.89 5.68 12.75
CA GLU A 123 3.92 6.43 13.55
C GLU A 123 3.87 7.91 13.16
N ASN A 124 5.04 8.53 12.90
CA ASN A 124 5.10 9.91 12.44
C ASN A 124 4.48 10.09 11.04
N TYR A 125 4.70 9.15 10.11
CA TYR A 125 4.06 9.18 8.79
C TYR A 125 2.54 9.08 8.88
N ILE A 126 2.01 8.19 9.74
CA ILE A 126 0.57 8.04 9.96
C ILE A 126 -0.04 9.35 10.50
N LYS A 127 0.57 9.93 11.55
CA LYS A 127 0.11 11.21 12.12
C LYS A 127 0.09 12.35 11.10
N LEU A 128 1.10 12.43 10.23
CA LEU A 128 1.16 13.44 9.17
C LEU A 128 0.07 13.22 8.10
N GLN A 129 -0.19 11.97 7.73
CA GLN A 129 -1.23 11.61 6.77
C GLN A 129 -2.63 11.91 7.32
N ASP A 130 -2.90 11.58 8.58
CA ASP A 130 -4.16 11.91 9.26
C ASP A 130 -4.40 13.42 9.31
N LYS A 131 -3.37 14.20 9.69
CA LYS A 131 -3.44 15.67 9.71
C LYS A 131 -3.75 16.24 8.33
N THR A 132 -3.10 15.71 7.29
CA THR A 132 -3.34 16.14 5.90
C THR A 132 -4.77 15.82 5.47
N THR A 133 -5.26 14.63 5.81
CA THR A 133 -6.61 14.16 5.46
C THR A 133 -7.68 14.99 6.15
N ILE A 134 -7.51 15.28 7.45
CA ILE A 134 -8.41 16.17 8.22
C ILE A 134 -8.43 17.58 7.61
N ASN A 135 -7.27 18.14 7.27
CA ASN A 135 -7.20 19.48 6.66
C ASN A 135 -7.85 19.53 5.27
N LEU A 136 -7.72 18.47 4.47
CA LEU A 136 -8.39 18.38 3.18
C LEU A 136 -9.91 18.30 3.35
N GLY A 137 -10.39 17.50 4.30
CA GLY A 137 -11.80 17.36 4.64
C GLY A 137 -12.45 18.67 5.07
N THR A 138 -11.83 19.39 6.01
CA THR A 138 -12.34 20.70 6.47
C THR A 138 -12.34 21.76 5.36
N LYS A 139 -11.33 21.76 4.48
CA LYS A 139 -11.29 22.67 3.33
C LYS A 139 -12.43 22.38 2.33
N LEU A 140 -12.72 21.10 2.07
CA LEU A 140 -13.85 20.68 1.23
C LEU A 140 -15.20 21.07 1.83
N GLU A 141 -15.43 20.84 3.13
CA GLU A 141 -16.65 21.27 3.82
C GLU A 141 -16.87 22.78 3.75
N ASN A 142 -15.80 23.57 3.90
CA ASN A 142 -15.87 25.02 3.74
C ASN A 142 -16.26 25.43 2.31
N TYR A 143 -15.72 24.77 1.29
CA TYR A 143 -16.13 25.02 -0.10
C TYR A 143 -17.59 24.66 -0.35
N PHE A 144 -18.06 23.50 0.12
CA PHE A 144 -19.46 23.10 0.00
C PHE A 144 -20.40 24.08 0.69
N THR A 145 -20.05 24.54 1.90
CA THR A 145 -20.84 25.51 2.65
C THR A 145 -20.93 26.85 1.92
N ASN A 146 -19.82 27.33 1.37
CA ASN A 146 -19.79 28.59 0.62
C ASN A 146 -20.58 28.50 -0.69
N ILE A 147 -20.42 27.42 -1.46
CA ILE A 147 -21.19 27.19 -2.69
C ILE A 147 -22.69 27.13 -2.38
N THR A 148 -23.09 26.44 -1.31
CA THR A 148 -24.49 26.33 -0.89
C THR A 148 -25.08 27.69 -0.53
N LYS A 149 -24.32 28.55 0.15
CA LYS A 149 -24.72 29.94 0.44
C LYS A 149 -24.91 30.74 -0.85
N ILE A 150 -23.95 30.70 -1.77
CA ILE A 150 -24.02 31.40 -3.06
C ILE A 150 -25.25 30.96 -3.86
N ILE A 151 -25.51 29.66 -3.97
CA ILE A 151 -26.68 29.13 -4.67
C ILE A 151 -27.98 29.63 -4.02
N SER A 152 -28.03 29.66 -2.69
CA SER A 152 -29.21 30.12 -1.95
C SER A 152 -29.46 31.62 -2.18
N THR A 153 -28.40 32.43 -2.14
CA THR A 153 -28.47 33.87 -2.46
C THR A 153 -28.94 34.09 -3.89
N LEU A 154 -28.35 33.42 -4.88
CA LEU A 154 -28.76 33.52 -6.29
C LEU A 154 -30.23 33.15 -6.51
N LYS A 155 -30.73 32.11 -5.82
CA LYS A 155 -32.15 31.73 -5.89
C LYS A 155 -33.05 32.84 -5.36
N ILE A 156 -32.69 33.46 -4.24
CA ILE A 156 -33.45 34.56 -3.63
C ILE A 156 -33.42 35.78 -4.55
N ASP A 157 -32.24 36.17 -5.04
CA ASP A 157 -32.08 37.33 -5.92
C ASP A 157 -32.87 37.17 -7.23
N ASN A 158 -32.83 35.98 -7.83
CA ASN A 158 -33.62 35.66 -9.01
C ASN A 158 -35.13 35.71 -8.72
N LEU A 159 -35.58 35.15 -7.58
CA LEU A 159 -36.99 35.20 -7.18
C LEU A 159 -37.47 36.64 -7.00
N ILE A 160 -36.67 37.48 -6.34
CA ILE A 160 -36.97 38.90 -6.13
C ILE A 160 -37.03 39.62 -7.48
N SER A 161 -36.04 39.41 -8.35
CA SER A 161 -35.99 40.00 -9.68
C SER A 161 -37.22 39.64 -10.53
N ILE A 162 -37.55 38.35 -10.61
CA ILE A 162 -38.75 37.87 -11.32
C ILE A 162 -40.03 38.46 -10.72
N THR A 163 -40.13 38.49 -9.39
CA THR A 163 -41.30 39.04 -8.68
C THR A 163 -41.47 40.53 -8.99
N ASN A 164 -40.38 41.29 -8.99
CA ASN A 164 -40.39 42.71 -9.29
C ASN A 164 -40.79 42.98 -10.74
N GLU A 165 -40.26 42.23 -11.71
CA GLU A 165 -40.66 42.36 -13.10
C GLU A 165 -42.13 42.00 -13.31
N ILE A 166 -42.62 40.90 -12.71
CA ILE A 166 -44.04 40.51 -12.79
C ILE A 166 -44.95 41.60 -12.18
N ASN A 167 -44.54 42.19 -11.06
CA ASN A 167 -45.33 43.23 -10.41
C ASN A 167 -45.56 44.45 -11.29
N LYS A 168 -44.62 44.84 -12.16
CA LYS A 168 -44.82 45.94 -13.12
C LYS A 168 -46.05 45.74 -14.01
N TYR A 169 -46.28 44.50 -14.44
CA TYR A 169 -47.42 44.14 -15.30
C TYR A 169 -48.69 43.80 -14.51
N ARG A 170 -48.58 43.58 -13.20
CA ARG A 170 -49.74 43.39 -12.33
C ARG A 170 -50.32 44.72 -11.86
N GLN A 171 -49.45 45.62 -11.43
CA GLN A 171 -49.84 46.92 -10.88
C GLN A 171 -48.68 47.91 -11.03
N GLY A 172 -48.87 48.93 -11.87
CA GLY A 172 -47.80 49.88 -12.17
C GLY A 172 -48.08 50.72 -13.40
N VAL A 173 -47.05 51.42 -13.87
CA VAL A 173 -47.10 52.24 -15.07
C VAL A 173 -46.13 51.66 -16.09
N LEU A 174 -46.63 51.32 -17.27
CA LEU A 174 -45.86 50.88 -18.43
C LEU A 174 -45.74 52.05 -19.39
N GLU A 175 -44.53 52.28 -19.89
CA GLU A 175 -44.24 53.41 -20.76
C GLU A 175 -43.63 52.89 -22.07
N ASP A 176 -44.25 53.27 -23.20
CA ASP A 176 -43.69 53.05 -24.54
C ASP A 176 -43.41 54.40 -25.23
N GLU A 177 -43.02 54.39 -26.51
CA GLU A 177 -42.68 55.61 -27.25
C GLU A 177 -43.85 56.60 -27.36
N PHE A 178 -45.09 56.10 -27.41
CA PHE A 178 -46.29 56.88 -27.73
C PHE A 178 -47.25 57.03 -26.55
N PHE A 179 -47.27 56.06 -25.64
CA PHE A 179 -48.26 55.95 -24.59
C PHE A 179 -47.66 55.74 -23.20
N LEU A 180 -48.40 56.19 -22.19
CA LEU A 180 -48.21 55.86 -20.78
C LEU A 180 -49.43 55.05 -20.33
N GLN A 181 -49.25 53.78 -19.94
CA GLN A 181 -50.33 52.87 -19.57
C GLN A 181 -50.27 52.57 -18.07
N GLU A 182 -51.31 52.93 -17.33
CA GLU A 182 -51.47 52.51 -15.94
C GLU A 182 -52.20 51.17 -15.91
N VAL A 183 -51.59 50.20 -15.24
CA VAL A 183 -52.08 48.84 -15.13
C VAL A 183 -52.49 48.58 -13.67
N GLY A 184 -53.70 48.04 -13.48
CA GLY A 184 -54.23 47.58 -12.21
C GLY A 184 -54.76 46.16 -12.35
N HIS A 185 -54.32 45.27 -11.46
CA HIS A 185 -54.71 43.85 -11.46
C HIS A 185 -54.60 43.17 -12.84
N CYS A 186 -53.47 43.40 -13.53
CA CYS A 186 -53.16 42.88 -14.86
C CYS A 186 -54.05 43.43 -16.01
N LYS A 187 -54.66 44.60 -15.81
CA LYS A 187 -55.51 45.26 -16.81
C LYS A 187 -55.15 46.73 -16.95
N ILE A 188 -55.21 47.26 -18.16
CA ILE A 188 -55.02 48.69 -18.41
C ILE A 188 -56.24 49.40 -17.81
N ILE A 189 -56.02 50.19 -16.76
CA ILE A 189 -57.07 51.01 -16.14
C ILE A 189 -57.06 52.44 -16.68
N LYS A 190 -55.91 52.88 -17.21
CA LYS A 190 -55.76 54.17 -17.86
C LYS A 190 -54.65 54.13 -18.90
N PHE A 191 -54.81 54.81 -20.02
CA PHE A 191 -53.71 55.08 -20.93
C PHE A 191 -53.72 56.54 -21.38
N THR A 192 -52.53 57.14 -21.45
CA THR A 192 -52.33 58.53 -21.83
C THR A 192 -51.51 58.58 -23.11
N ASP A 193 -51.99 59.31 -24.11
CA ASP A 193 -51.26 59.62 -25.33
C ASP A 193 -50.26 60.76 -25.03
N LYS A 194 -48.98 60.51 -25.24
CA LYS A 194 -47.90 61.47 -24.93
C LYS A 194 -47.88 62.68 -25.86
N SER A 195 -48.47 62.57 -27.05
CA SER A 195 -48.43 63.64 -28.06
C SER A 195 -49.36 64.80 -27.73
N ASN A 196 -50.50 64.52 -27.10
CA ASN A 196 -51.56 65.48 -26.80
C ASN A 196 -51.98 65.49 -25.32
N ASN A 197 -51.48 64.56 -24.52
CA ASN A 197 -51.83 64.36 -23.11
C ASN A 197 -53.32 64.04 -22.88
N ASP A 198 -54.04 63.61 -23.93
CA ASP A 198 -55.36 63.01 -23.80
C ASP A 198 -55.19 61.67 -23.09
N PHE A 199 -56.11 61.36 -22.18
CA PHE A 199 -56.07 60.10 -21.45
C PHE A 199 -57.41 59.39 -21.51
N THR A 200 -57.37 58.07 -21.50
CA THR A 200 -58.56 57.23 -21.48
C THR A 200 -58.56 56.35 -20.24
N GLU A 201 -59.61 56.42 -19.45
CA GLU A 201 -59.84 55.52 -18.31
C GLU A 201 -60.73 54.36 -18.76
N VAL A 202 -60.40 53.13 -18.32
CA VAL A 202 -61.10 51.91 -18.71
C VAL A 202 -61.72 51.27 -17.48
N PHE A 203 -63.03 51.05 -17.53
CA PHE A 203 -63.81 50.51 -16.44
C PHE A 203 -64.23 49.08 -16.72
N TYR A 204 -64.12 48.24 -15.70
CA TYR A 204 -64.37 46.80 -15.78
C TYR A 204 -65.46 46.38 -14.79
N ASN A 205 -66.16 45.29 -15.08
CA ASN A 205 -67.04 44.65 -14.11
C ASN A 205 -66.27 43.72 -13.16
N ASP A 206 -66.95 43.15 -12.16
CA ASP A 206 -66.37 42.23 -11.18
C ASP A 206 -65.81 40.94 -11.82
N SER A 207 -66.42 40.48 -12.92
CA SER A 207 -65.96 39.34 -13.73
C SER A 207 -64.71 39.68 -14.55
N GLY A 208 -64.44 40.98 -14.72
CA GLY A 208 -63.28 41.49 -15.37
C GLY A 208 -63.40 41.87 -16.84
N GLU A 209 -64.61 41.91 -17.37
CA GLU A 209 -64.94 42.32 -18.74
C GLU A 209 -65.00 43.84 -18.82
N LYS A 210 -64.64 44.42 -19.97
CA LYS A 210 -64.74 45.87 -20.18
C LYS A 210 -66.20 46.29 -20.18
N LEU A 211 -66.52 47.35 -19.44
CA LEU A 211 -67.85 47.97 -19.42
C LEU A 211 -67.88 49.19 -20.32
N TYR A 212 -66.99 50.14 -20.08
CA TYR A 212 -66.87 51.37 -20.85
C TYR A 212 -65.47 51.97 -20.70
N ALA A 213 -65.12 52.88 -21.61
CA ALA A 213 -63.91 53.66 -21.55
C ALA A 213 -64.21 55.13 -21.83
N GLU A 214 -63.61 56.03 -21.04
CA GLU A 214 -63.83 57.47 -21.12
C GLU A 214 -62.52 58.15 -21.49
N THR A 215 -62.49 58.80 -22.64
CA THR A 215 -61.36 59.61 -23.11
C THR A 215 -61.58 61.08 -22.78
N TYR A 216 -60.59 61.66 -22.12
CA TYR A 216 -60.56 63.05 -21.68
C TYR A 216 -59.49 63.83 -22.42
N SER A 217 -59.82 65.09 -22.72
CA SER A 217 -58.91 66.09 -23.26
C SER A 217 -59.07 67.36 -22.43
N GLU A 218 -58.00 67.90 -21.86
CA GLU A 218 -58.04 69.04 -20.92
C GLU A 218 -59.07 68.85 -19.78
N ASP A 219 -59.11 67.65 -19.18
CA ASP A 219 -60.06 67.23 -18.13
C ASP A 219 -61.54 67.27 -18.51
N LYS A 220 -61.85 67.36 -19.81
CA LYS A 220 -63.21 67.29 -20.33
C LYS A 220 -63.44 65.98 -21.08
N LEU A 221 -64.56 65.33 -20.80
CA LEU A 221 -64.96 64.12 -21.51
C LEU A 221 -65.13 64.45 -22.99
N LYS A 222 -64.32 63.80 -23.82
CA LYS A 222 -64.30 63.96 -25.28
C LYS A 222 -64.95 62.78 -25.97
N PHE A 223 -64.75 61.57 -25.44
CA PHE A 223 -65.28 60.34 -26.02
C PHE A 223 -65.63 59.32 -24.95
N LEU A 224 -66.74 58.61 -25.13
CA LEU A 224 -67.18 57.48 -24.30
C LEU A 224 -67.43 56.27 -25.20
N ILE A 225 -66.73 55.17 -24.95
CA ILE A 225 -66.94 53.88 -25.62
C ILE A 225 -67.62 52.95 -24.64
N LYS A 226 -68.68 52.25 -25.07
CA LYS A 226 -69.34 51.20 -24.30
C LYS A 226 -69.05 49.85 -24.91
N TYR A 227 -68.82 48.86 -24.06
CA TYR A 227 -68.50 47.50 -24.45
C TYR A 227 -69.63 46.56 -24.04
N GLN A 228 -69.82 45.51 -24.84
CA GLN A 228 -70.68 44.38 -24.54
C GLN A 228 -69.97 43.11 -24.96
N ASN A 229 -69.77 42.17 -24.04
CA ASN A 229 -69.00 40.93 -24.26
C ASN A 229 -67.58 41.21 -24.82
N ASP A 230 -66.88 42.19 -24.24
CA ASP A 230 -65.55 42.67 -24.67
C ASP A 230 -65.45 43.23 -26.10
N LYS A 231 -66.57 43.40 -26.80
CA LYS A 231 -66.64 44.10 -28.10
C LYS A 231 -67.19 45.51 -27.94
N ILE A 232 -66.73 46.43 -28.79
CA ILE A 232 -67.28 47.77 -28.86
C ILE A 232 -68.74 47.69 -29.31
N LYS A 233 -69.64 48.31 -28.54
CA LYS A 233 -71.07 48.35 -28.84
C LYS A 233 -71.51 49.71 -29.35
N ASP A 234 -71.21 50.75 -28.58
CA ASP A 234 -71.60 52.12 -28.87
C ASP A 234 -70.44 53.08 -28.55
N GLY A 235 -70.35 54.19 -29.28
CA GLY A 235 -69.41 55.28 -29.06
C GLY A 235 -70.15 56.62 -29.01
N ILE A 236 -69.74 57.52 -28.13
CA ILE A 236 -70.38 58.83 -27.94
C ILE A 236 -69.29 59.90 -27.89
N GLU A 237 -69.40 60.91 -28.75
CA GLU A 237 -68.46 62.03 -28.81
C GLU A 237 -69.11 63.30 -28.29
N PHE A 238 -68.35 64.08 -27.54
CA PHE A 238 -68.82 65.27 -26.85
C PHE A 238 -68.09 66.52 -27.34
N ASP A 239 -68.79 67.65 -27.35
CA ASP A 239 -68.17 68.96 -27.54
C ASP A 239 -67.50 69.47 -26.25
N LYS A 240 -66.91 70.67 -26.33
CA LYS A 240 -66.22 71.33 -25.21
C LYS A 240 -67.12 71.69 -24.03
N ASP A 241 -68.43 71.70 -24.23
CA ASP A 241 -69.43 72.03 -23.22
C ASP A 241 -70.09 70.75 -22.64
N GLY A 242 -69.66 69.57 -23.10
CA GLY A 242 -70.18 68.27 -22.66
C GLY A 242 -71.44 67.84 -23.38
N ASN A 243 -71.82 68.49 -24.47
CA ASN A 243 -72.97 68.08 -25.26
C ASN A 243 -72.58 66.98 -26.26
N VAL A 244 -73.44 65.98 -26.42
CA VAL A 244 -73.23 64.89 -27.39
C VAL A 244 -73.33 65.40 -28.81
N ILE A 245 -72.25 65.32 -29.58
CA ILE A 245 -72.18 65.72 -30.99
C ILE A 245 -72.30 64.55 -31.95
N PHE A 246 -71.83 63.37 -31.54
CA PHE A 246 -71.97 62.15 -32.33
C PHE A 246 -72.31 60.94 -31.46
N GLU A 247 -73.15 60.05 -32.00
CA GLU A 247 -73.38 58.70 -31.50
C GLU A 247 -73.06 57.69 -32.60
N TYR A 248 -72.24 56.70 -32.28
CA TYR A 248 -71.75 55.65 -33.17
C TYR A 248 -72.27 54.30 -32.66
N PHE A 249 -72.81 53.47 -33.55
CA PHE A 249 -73.26 52.12 -33.25
C PHE A 249 -72.45 51.12 -34.06
N TYR A 250 -71.92 50.11 -33.39
CA TYR A 250 -71.00 49.14 -33.98
C TYR A 250 -71.69 47.81 -34.25
N ASN A 251 -71.30 47.16 -35.35
CA ASN A 251 -71.75 45.80 -35.69
C ASN A 251 -70.88 44.73 -34.97
N GLU A 252 -71.18 43.46 -35.21
CA GLU A 252 -70.43 42.33 -34.62
C GLU A 252 -68.95 42.26 -35.02
N ALA A 253 -68.56 42.95 -36.09
CA ALA A 253 -67.18 43.08 -36.57
C ALA A 253 -66.49 44.35 -36.04
N GLU A 254 -67.13 45.08 -35.12
CA GLU A 254 -66.63 46.35 -34.54
C GLU A 254 -66.43 47.46 -35.59
N GLU A 255 -67.17 47.38 -36.69
CA GLU A 255 -67.26 48.45 -37.67
C GLU A 255 -68.49 49.32 -37.39
N ILE A 256 -68.39 50.62 -37.70
CA ILE A 256 -69.51 51.55 -37.54
C ILE A 256 -70.61 51.15 -38.52
N SER A 257 -71.75 50.74 -37.98
CA SER A 257 -72.96 50.40 -38.74
C SER A 257 -73.94 51.58 -38.85
N LYS A 258 -73.89 52.49 -37.88
CA LYS A 258 -74.72 53.69 -37.85
C LYS A 258 -74.00 54.82 -37.12
N LYS A 259 -74.12 56.03 -37.67
CA LYS A 259 -73.64 57.29 -37.07
C LYS A 259 -74.79 58.30 -37.02
N ILE A 260 -74.97 58.95 -35.88
CA ILE A 260 -75.91 60.05 -35.70
C ILE A 260 -75.11 61.31 -35.32
N GLU A 261 -75.33 62.41 -36.03
CA GLU A 261 -74.80 63.74 -35.71
C GLU A 261 -75.89 64.61 -35.07
N TYR A 262 -75.51 65.37 -34.05
CA TYR A 262 -76.41 66.27 -33.34
C TYR A 262 -75.98 67.73 -33.47
N GLU A 263 -76.96 68.62 -33.55
CA GLU A 263 -76.78 70.07 -33.51
C GLU A 263 -77.62 70.66 -32.37
N TYR A 264 -77.06 71.66 -31.70
CA TYR A 264 -77.70 72.33 -30.57
C TYR A 264 -78.14 73.73 -30.98
N HIS A 265 -79.45 73.98 -30.84
CA HIS A 265 -80.04 75.31 -30.99
C HIS A 265 -80.63 75.78 -29.65
N ASN A 266 -81.03 77.05 -29.56
CA ASN A 266 -81.66 77.64 -28.37
C ASN A 266 -82.88 76.88 -27.81
N ASN A 267 -83.46 75.94 -28.58
CA ASN A 267 -84.62 75.11 -28.19
C ASN A 267 -84.26 73.64 -27.88
N GLY A 268 -82.97 73.28 -27.75
CA GLY A 268 -82.51 71.94 -27.36
C GLY A 268 -81.84 71.12 -28.48
N LYS A 269 -81.50 69.85 -28.17
CA LYS A 269 -80.80 68.88 -29.03
C LYS A 269 -81.67 68.46 -30.23
N ARG A 270 -81.12 68.51 -31.46
CA ARG A 270 -81.75 67.95 -32.67
C ARG A 270 -80.77 67.05 -33.42
N ILE A 271 -81.30 66.05 -34.13
CA ILE A 271 -80.53 65.23 -35.08
C ILE A 271 -80.29 66.08 -36.32
N LYS A 272 -79.01 66.29 -36.65
CA LYS A 272 -78.58 66.98 -37.87
C LYS A 272 -78.46 66.01 -39.03
N GLU A 273 -77.87 64.84 -38.80
CA GLU A 273 -77.64 63.82 -39.83
C GLU A 273 -77.66 62.41 -39.22
N GLU A 274 -78.20 61.44 -39.97
CA GLU A 274 -78.14 60.02 -39.64
C GLU A 274 -77.64 59.24 -40.86
N VAL A 275 -76.54 58.51 -40.70
CA VAL A 275 -75.91 57.70 -41.74
C VAL A 275 -75.85 56.24 -41.30
N ASN A 276 -76.35 55.34 -42.14
CA ASN A 276 -76.25 53.89 -41.95
C ASN A 276 -75.25 53.34 -42.99
N TYR A 277 -74.32 52.48 -42.54
CA TYR A 277 -73.22 51.92 -43.33
C TYR A 277 -73.42 50.43 -43.59
#